data_AF-A0A9D8L1U7-F1
#
_entry.id   AF-A0A9D8L1U7-F1
#
_cell.length_a   1.000
_cell.length_b   1.000
_cell.length_c   1.000
_cell.angle_alpha   90.00
_cell.angle_beta   90.00
_cell.angle_gamma   90.00
#
_symmetry.space_group_name_H-M   'P 1'
#
loop_
_entity.id
_entity.type
_entity.pdbx_description
1 polymer ?
#
loop_
_entity_poly.entity_id
_entity_poly.type
_entity_poly.pdbx_seq_one_letter_code
_entity_poly.pdbx_strand_id
1 'polypeptide(L)' 'LSARGYHRVLKVARTLADLDGADGVGRIHMAEALSYRSVGDRLIAAA' A
#
# COMPACT_ATOMS: atom_id res chain seq x y z
N LEU A 1 -3.32 -13.45 -0.41
CA LEU A 1 -2.23 -12.46 -0.27
C LEU A 1 -0.96 -13.24 0.08
N SER A 2 0.13 -13.14 -0.69
CA SER A 2 1.38 -13.78 -0.29
C SER A 2 2.07 -12.96 0.81
N ALA A 3 2.95 -13.58 1.61
CA ALA A 3 3.72 -12.87 2.64
C ALA A 3 4.49 -11.66 2.07
N ARG A 4 5.00 -11.78 0.82
CA ARG A 4 5.66 -10.69 0.10
C ARG A 4 4.68 -9.57 -0.30
N GLY A 5 3.46 -9.94 -0.70
CA GLY A 5 2.41 -8.99 -1.03
C GLY A 5 1.98 -8.17 0.18
N TYR A 6 1.83 -8.82 1.34
CA TYR A 6 1.55 -8.14 2.62
C TYR A 6 2.66 -7.15 2.97
N HIS A 7 3.93 -7.57 2.91
CA HIS A 7 5.07 -6.69 3.19
C HIS A 7 5.13 -5.45 2.29
N ARG A 8 4.82 -5.59 1.00
CA ARG A 8 4.77 -4.44 0.08
C ARG A 8 3.66 -3.46 0.45
N VAL A 9 2.45 -3.95 0.72
CA VAL A 9 1.33 -3.09 1.15
C VAL A 9 1.69 -2.34 2.43
N LEU A 10 2.29 -3.03 3.40
CA LEU A 10 2.71 -2.41 4.66
C LEU A 10 3.80 -1.34 4.48
N LYS A 11 4.71 -1.52 3.52
CA LYS A 11 5.72 -0.50 3.20
C LYS A 11 5.06 0.78 2.67
N VAL A 12 4.12 0.64 1.74
CA VAL A 12 3.40 1.80 1.17
C VAL A 12 2.52 2.46 2.23
N ALA A 13 1.79 1.69 3.04
CA ALA A 13 0.92 2.21 4.08
C ALA A 13 1.70 3.00 5.15
N ARG A 14 2.95 2.60 5.49
CA ARG A 14 3.82 3.40 6.37
C ARG A 14 4.21 4.72 5.73
N THR A 15 4.63 4.71 4.47
CA THR A 15 4.96 5.96 3.77
C THR A 15 3.76 6.91 3.72
N LEU A 16 2.54 6.39 3.51
CA LEU A 16 1.34 7.22 3.56
C LEU A 16 1.08 7.78 4.95
N ALA A 17 1.24 6.99 6.01
CA ALA A 17 1.13 7.46 7.39
C ALA A 17 2.18 8.54 7.72
N ASP A 18 3.41 8.36 7.25
CA ASP A 18 4.50 9.32 7.43
C ASP A 18 4.18 10.65 6.72
N LEU A 19 3.60 10.59 5.52
CA LEU A 19 3.17 11.78 4.76
C LEU A 19 1.97 12.49 5.39
N ASP A 20 1.07 11.74 6.03
CA ASP A 20 -0.09 12.28 6.77
C ASP A 20 0.30 12.79 8.18
N GLY A 21 1.57 12.59 8.60
CA GLY A 21 2.04 12.97 9.93
C GLY A 21 1.39 12.15 11.06
N ALA A 22 0.86 10.97 10.75
CA ALA A 22 0.20 10.11 11.73
C ALA A 22 1.23 9.28 12.53
N ASP A 23 0.96 9.08 13.83
CA ASP A 23 1.81 8.26 14.72
C ASP A 23 1.91 6.78 14.29
N GLY A 24 1.07 6.34 13.36
CA GLY A 24 1.11 4.99 12.84
C GLY A 24 0.16 4.72 11.70
N VAL A 25 0.22 3.48 11.21
CA VAL A 25 -0.60 3.02 10.09
C VAL A 25 -2.06 2.85 10.53
N GLY A 26 -2.94 3.73 10.05
CA GLY A 26 -4.38 3.64 10.21
C GLY A 26 -5.09 2.90 9.06
N ARG A 27 -6.41 2.76 9.20
CA ARG A 27 -7.27 2.13 8.18
C ARG A 27 -7.23 2.83 6.82
N ILE A 28 -7.16 4.16 6.82
CA ILE A 28 -7.09 4.98 5.59
C ILE A 28 -5.82 4.66 4.80
N HIS A 29 -4.66 4.63 5.46
CA HIS A 29 -3.37 4.33 4.83
C HIS A 29 -3.34 2.91 4.23
N MET A 30 -3.96 1.94 4.92
CA MET A 30 -4.07 0.57 4.41
C MET A 30 -4.99 0.47 3.20
N ALA A 31 -6.14 1.14 3.23
CA ALA A 31 -7.08 1.15 2.10
C ALA A 31 -6.44 1.76 0.86
N GLU A 32 -5.72 2.86 1.01
CA GLU A 32 -5.04 3.53 -0.09
C GLU A 32 -3.86 2.72 -0.63
N ALA A 33 -3.03 2.13 0.26
CA ALA A 33 -1.96 1.22 -0.14
C ALA A 33 -2.46 -0.01 -0.93
N LEU A 34 -3.62 -0.56 -0.56
CA LEU A 34 -4.26 -1.65 -1.30
C LEU A 34 -4.74 -1.20 -2.69
N SER A 35 -5.29 0.01 -2.79
CA SER A 35 -5.69 0.61 -4.07
C SER A 35 -4.49 0.78 -5.02
N TYR A 36 -3.33 1.25 -4.52
CA TYR A 36 -2.11 1.36 -5.32
C TYR A 36 -1.61 0.00 -5.83
N ARG A 37 -1.74 -1.06 -5.03
CA ARG A 37 -1.41 -2.42 -5.51
C ARG A 37 -2.27 -2.84 -6.70
N SER A 38 -3.57 -2.55 -6.65
CA SER A 38 -4.47 -2.91 -7.77
C SER A 38 -4.10 -2.19 -9.08
N VAL A 39 -3.55 -0.98 -8.97
CA VAL A 39 -3.02 -0.23 -10.12
C VAL A 39 -1.70 -0.81 -10.59
N GLY A 40 -0.77 -1.12 -9.68
CA GLY A 40 0.53 -1.70 -10.03
C GLY A 40 0.43 -3.08 -10.69
N ASP A 41 -0.45 -3.96 -10.19
CA ASP A 41 -0.69 -5.27 -10.80
C ASP A 41 -1.32 -5.13 -12.20
N ARG A 42 -2.20 -4.13 -12.41
CA ARG A 42 -2.78 -3.83 -13.73
C ARG A 42 -1.76 -3.26 -14.72
N LEU A 43 -0.85 -2.39 -14.27
CA LEU A 43 0.21 -1.83 -15.12
C LEU A 43 1.20 -2.91 -15.57
N ILE A 44 1.53 -3.87 -14.71
CA ILE A 44 2.39 -5.01 -15.09
C ILE A 44 1.67 -5.94 -16.08
N ALA A 45 0.37 -6.14 -15.95
CA ALA A 45 -0.40 -6.99 -16.86
C ALA A 45 -0.67 -6.35 -18.24
N ALA A 46 -0.57 -5.03 -18.35
CA ALA A 46 -0.80 -4.27 -19.58
C ALA A 46 0.49 -3.93 -20.36
N ALA A 47 1.66 -4.30 -19.83
CA ALA A 47 2.98 -4.12 -20.44
C ALA A 47 3.51 -5.44 -20.99
#